data_AF-A0A0K1W126-F1
#
_entry.id   AF-A0A0K1W126-F1
#
_cell.length_a   1.000
_cell.length_b   1.000
_cell.length_c   1.000
_cell.angle_alpha   90.00
_cell.angle_beta   90.00
_cell.angle_gamma   90.00
#
_symmetry.space_group_name_H-M   'P 1'
#
loop_
_entity.id
_entity.type
_entity.pdbx_description
1 polymer ?
#
loop_
_entity_poly.entity_id
_entity_poly.type
_entity_poly.pdbx_seq_one_letter_code
_entity_poly.pdbx_strand_id
1 'polypeptide(L)'
;MDTSKKEIYKYKPKDPSDPKMPSLNKDDFNYDNNLQTIELTGSMSYETTKIGSDELKNDSKINVVEKDIDLNDKDNADLFKNISSAKSLINSLKQKANKALEEKTDSDDNKSKVVMPDPNSELNIVNHLRNRGSVSNKLLHQDTRTKMRTLREDHRLNLTENEIKIIKSEFKEKVIKSSKTGVVLKESKFGFEIYKNNIDKRFWVVTVCFDELFDPSKVRFTNLWVGGAFIGYGYDYIEDAISKAKNLATSGRTGNIYWRDFVVDWIKDKNRFVTSDEPKKFTYEEYKKIVDWYSKNKVRICVKNQNKKDYEDLMDEAKQKRAKGERVSPLIALQAKMIDKPRKAVNIYGYPTKNPKYKGKEYEKPENKLYEIGFSYTE
;
A
#
# COMPACT_ATOMS: atom_id res chain seq x y z
N MET A 1 -26.32 -52.44 -29.83
CA MET A 1 -27.10 -51.37 -30.46
C MET A 1 -27.84 -50.65 -29.35
N ASP A 2 -27.55 -49.37 -29.14
CA ASP A 2 -28.56 -48.31 -29.01
C ASP A 2 -27.87 -46.95 -28.91
N THR A 3 -27.99 -46.18 -29.99
CA THR A 3 -27.42 -44.85 -30.18
C THR A 3 -28.49 -43.80 -29.89
N SER A 4 -28.42 -43.15 -28.74
CA SER A 4 -29.23 -41.96 -28.46
C SER A 4 -28.40 -40.87 -27.78
N LYS A 5 -27.37 -40.37 -28.47
CA LYS A 5 -26.85 -39.02 -28.21
C LYS A 5 -27.84 -38.02 -28.82
N LYS A 6 -28.76 -37.50 -27.99
CA LYS A 6 -29.70 -36.46 -28.40
C LYS A 6 -28.94 -35.18 -28.79
N GLU A 7 -29.37 -34.68 -29.93
CA GLU A 7 -28.97 -33.51 -30.70
C GLU A 7 -28.99 -32.18 -29.93
N ILE A 8 -27.92 -31.84 -29.18
CA ILE A 8 -27.80 -30.52 -28.53
C ILE A 8 -27.14 -29.46 -29.45
N TYR A 9 -26.60 -29.86 -30.61
CA TYR A 9 -25.74 -29.00 -31.45
C TYR A 9 -26.31 -28.60 -32.82
N LYS A 10 -27.63 -28.64 -33.03
CA LYS A 10 -28.24 -28.15 -34.28
C LYS A 10 -29.29 -27.09 -34.01
N TYR A 11 -28.86 -25.94 -33.50
CA TYR A 11 -29.68 -24.74 -33.56
C TYR A 11 -29.72 -24.23 -35.01
N LYS A 12 -30.91 -24.20 -35.62
CA LYS A 12 -31.17 -23.46 -36.85
C LYS A 12 -31.99 -22.22 -36.49
N PRO A 13 -31.51 -21.00 -36.74
CA PRO A 13 -32.31 -19.79 -36.50
C PRO A 13 -33.56 -19.81 -37.40
N LYS A 14 -34.66 -19.23 -36.88
CA LYS A 14 -35.94 -19.15 -37.60
C LYS A 14 -35.91 -18.19 -38.80
N ASP A 15 -34.99 -17.24 -38.81
CA ASP A 15 -34.78 -16.31 -39.92
C ASP A 15 -33.26 -16.15 -40.17
N PRO A 16 -32.73 -16.60 -41.32
CA PRO A 16 -31.31 -16.48 -41.65
C PRO A 16 -30.85 -15.04 -41.91
N SER A 17 -31.78 -14.09 -42.00
CA SER A 17 -31.58 -12.72 -42.48
C SER A 17 -31.73 -11.65 -41.39
N ASP A 18 -31.62 -12.00 -40.10
CA ASP A 18 -31.73 -11.04 -39.00
C ASP A 18 -30.55 -10.04 -39.01
N PRO A 19 -30.79 -8.72 -39.19
CA PRO A 19 -29.75 -7.70 -39.22
C PRO A 19 -29.05 -7.50 -37.86
N LYS A 20 -29.54 -8.09 -36.77
CA LYS A 20 -28.86 -8.11 -35.46
C LYS A 20 -27.86 -9.26 -35.31
N MET A 21 -27.68 -10.09 -36.32
CA MET A 21 -26.74 -11.22 -36.26
C MET A 21 -25.30 -10.76 -36.58
N PRO A 22 -24.30 -11.02 -35.72
CA PRO A 22 -22.91 -10.71 -36.03
C PRO A 22 -22.40 -11.61 -37.15
N SER A 23 -21.99 -11.04 -38.30
CA SER A 23 -21.36 -11.79 -39.39
C SER A 23 -19.86 -11.91 -39.16
N LEU A 24 -19.37 -13.13 -38.89
CA LEU A 24 -17.95 -13.45 -38.97
C LEU A 24 -17.61 -13.84 -40.41
N ASN A 25 -17.30 -12.84 -41.24
CA ASN A 25 -16.66 -13.11 -42.53
C ASN A 25 -15.20 -13.52 -42.24
N LYS A 26 -14.91 -14.80 -42.51
CA LYS A 26 -13.56 -15.29 -42.74
C LYS A 26 -13.24 -15.03 -44.21
N ASP A 27 -11.99 -14.66 -44.48
CA ASP A 27 -11.41 -14.15 -45.74
C ASP A 27 -11.23 -12.63 -45.60
N ASP A 28 -10.08 -12.09 -45.18
CA ASP A 28 -8.77 -12.24 -45.81
C ASP A 28 -7.61 -12.31 -44.78
N PHE A 29 -6.96 -13.48 -44.67
CA PHE A 29 -5.57 -13.55 -44.23
C PHE A 29 -4.73 -13.87 -45.46
N ASN A 30 -4.22 -12.84 -46.12
CA ASN A 30 -3.14 -12.99 -47.10
C ASN A 30 -1.90 -12.32 -46.52
N TYR A 31 -0.95 -13.15 -46.09
CA TYR A 31 0.41 -12.73 -45.76
C TYR A 31 1.14 -12.57 -47.09
N ASP A 32 1.50 -11.35 -47.46
CA ASP A 32 2.72 -11.13 -48.23
C ASP A 32 3.32 -9.74 -48.01
N ASN A 33 4.65 -9.75 -48.02
CA ASN A 33 5.56 -8.69 -47.62
C ASN A 33 5.40 -7.39 -48.43
N ASN A 34 5.33 -6.25 -47.74
CA ASN A 34 6.03 -5.03 -48.18
C ASN A 34 6.24 -4.06 -47.02
N LEU A 35 7.52 -3.71 -46.78
CA LEU A 35 7.91 -2.56 -45.98
C LEU A 35 7.30 -1.29 -46.60
N GLN A 36 6.49 -0.57 -45.85
CA GLN A 36 6.33 0.88 -46.01
C GLN A 36 6.13 1.52 -44.63
N THR A 37 7.15 2.26 -44.23
CA THR A 37 7.12 3.30 -43.20
C THR A 37 5.92 4.23 -43.40
N ILE A 38 5.06 4.35 -42.39
CA ILE A 38 4.09 5.43 -42.28
C ILE A 38 4.22 6.03 -40.88
N GLU A 39 4.84 7.21 -40.81
CA GLU A 39 4.65 8.17 -39.73
C GLU A 39 3.21 8.67 -39.81
N LEU A 40 2.44 8.54 -38.72
CA LEU A 40 1.16 9.23 -38.57
C LEU A 40 1.04 9.75 -37.13
N THR A 41 1.42 11.01 -37.01
CA THR A 41 0.96 11.97 -36.01
C THR A 41 -0.57 12.00 -35.99
N GLY A 42 -1.18 11.78 -34.82
CA GLY A 42 -2.64 11.84 -34.68
C GLY A 42 -3.04 11.89 -33.21
N SER A 43 -3.27 13.10 -32.70
CA SER A 43 -3.83 13.36 -31.38
C SER A 43 -5.26 12.82 -31.28
N MET A 44 -5.48 11.80 -30.45
CA MET A 44 -6.83 11.40 -30.06
C MET A 44 -7.46 12.49 -29.19
N SER A 45 -8.47 13.16 -29.74
CA SER A 45 -9.36 14.07 -29.03
C SER A 45 -10.54 13.25 -28.49
N TYR A 46 -10.88 13.47 -27.21
CA TYR A 46 -12.09 12.92 -26.60
C TYR A 46 -13.19 13.97 -26.70
N GLU A 47 -14.28 13.65 -27.39
CA GLU A 47 -15.50 14.46 -27.41
C GLU A 47 -16.11 14.51 -26.00
N THR A 48 -16.15 15.70 -25.42
CA THR A 48 -16.91 16.00 -24.19
C THR A 48 -18.21 16.68 -24.58
N THR A 49 -19.33 16.05 -24.27
CA THR A 49 -20.67 16.63 -24.41
C THR A 49 -20.83 17.85 -23.51
N LYS A 50 -21.04 19.03 -24.12
CA LYS A 50 -21.36 20.30 -23.46
C LYS A 50 -22.86 20.39 -23.16
N ILE A 51 -23.21 20.80 -21.94
CA ILE A 51 -24.46 21.50 -21.61
C ILE A 51 -24.09 22.67 -20.68
N GLY A 52 -24.51 23.89 -21.05
CA GLY A 52 -24.46 25.08 -20.18
C GLY A 52 -23.63 26.22 -20.75
N SER A 53 -24.25 27.02 -21.61
CA SER A 53 -23.80 28.33 -22.10
C SER A 53 -23.92 29.39 -21.01
N ASP A 54 -22.84 30.11 -20.74
CA ASP A 54 -22.87 31.56 -20.52
C ASP A 54 -21.50 32.12 -20.94
N GLU A 55 -21.55 33.09 -21.85
CA GLU A 55 -20.39 33.74 -22.45
C GLU A 55 -19.61 34.57 -21.43
N LEU A 56 -18.27 34.61 -21.55
CA LEU A 56 -17.48 35.81 -21.29
C LEU A 56 -16.08 35.66 -21.94
N LYS A 57 -15.97 36.33 -23.09
CA LYS A 57 -14.84 37.05 -23.70
C LYS A 57 -13.39 36.64 -23.38
N ASN A 58 -12.67 36.39 -24.48
CA ASN A 58 -11.22 36.51 -24.66
C ASN A 58 -10.57 37.60 -23.80
N ASP A 59 -9.49 37.25 -23.09
CA ASP A 59 -8.18 37.85 -23.34
C ASP A 59 -7.06 37.00 -22.71
N SER A 60 -6.13 36.64 -23.58
CA SER A 60 -4.84 36.02 -23.28
C SER A 60 -3.94 36.97 -22.49
N LYS A 61 -3.47 36.56 -21.31
CA LYS A 61 -2.19 36.96 -20.69
C LYS A 61 -1.84 36.03 -19.53
N ILE A 62 -0.79 35.23 -19.73
CA ILE A 62 -0.14 34.42 -18.70
C ILE A 62 0.64 35.40 -17.81
N ASN A 63 0.18 35.61 -16.57
CA ASN A 63 0.95 36.28 -15.53
C ASN A 63 1.88 35.26 -14.87
N VAL A 64 3.17 35.28 -15.25
CA VAL A 64 4.24 34.74 -14.43
C VAL A 64 4.49 35.76 -13.32
N VAL A 65 4.23 35.39 -12.08
CA VAL A 65 4.61 36.19 -10.91
C VAL A 65 6.12 36.02 -10.72
N GLU A 66 6.89 37.00 -11.18
CA GLU A 66 8.27 37.23 -10.75
C GLU A 66 8.28 37.48 -9.24
N LYS A 67 9.08 36.68 -8.52
CA LYS A 67 9.48 37.02 -7.15
C LYS A 67 10.66 37.97 -7.26
N ASP A 68 10.43 39.23 -6.92
CA ASP A 68 11.49 40.19 -6.66
C ASP A 68 12.47 39.62 -5.62
N ILE A 69 13.73 39.49 -6.02
CA ILE A 69 14.86 39.27 -5.14
C ILE A 69 15.36 40.65 -4.73
N ASP A 70 15.19 41.02 -3.46
CA ASP A 70 15.83 42.18 -2.86
C ASP A 70 17.36 42.02 -2.95
N LEU A 71 18.00 42.82 -3.81
CA LEU A 71 19.45 42.97 -3.90
C LEU A 71 19.84 44.39 -3.49
N ASN A 72 19.77 44.66 -2.19
CA ASN A 72 20.55 45.72 -1.58
C ASN A 72 21.86 45.12 -1.06
N ASP A 73 22.85 45.02 -1.94
CA ASP A 73 24.27 45.03 -1.56
C ASP A 73 25.08 45.63 -2.71
N LYS A 74 25.42 46.89 -2.55
CA LYS A 74 26.38 47.62 -3.39
C LYS A 74 27.78 47.10 -3.07
N ASP A 75 28.26 46.08 -3.77
CA ASP A 75 29.71 45.76 -3.81
C ASP A 75 30.14 44.78 -4.92
N ASN A 76 29.40 44.66 -6.03
CA ASN A 76 29.80 43.77 -7.14
C ASN A 76 29.68 44.40 -8.54
N ALA A 77 30.23 45.60 -8.70
CA ALA A 77 30.26 46.30 -9.99
C ALA A 77 31.41 45.88 -10.94
N ASP A 78 32.24 44.88 -10.60
CA ASP A 78 33.39 44.47 -11.42
C ASP A 78 33.34 43.04 -11.99
N LEU A 79 32.18 42.37 -11.95
CA LEU A 79 32.08 40.95 -12.34
C LEU A 79 31.85 40.69 -13.84
N PHE A 80 31.82 41.71 -14.70
CA PHE A 80 31.47 41.57 -16.12
C PHE A 80 32.61 41.81 -17.12
N LYS A 81 33.87 41.54 -16.75
CA LYS A 81 35.01 41.73 -17.67
C LYS A 81 35.84 40.50 -18.07
N ASN A 82 35.49 39.28 -17.67
CA ASN A 82 36.33 38.11 -18.04
C ASN A 82 35.53 36.94 -18.61
N ILE A 83 35.60 36.76 -19.94
CA ILE A 83 35.04 35.65 -20.72
C ILE A 83 35.69 34.28 -20.35
N SER A 84 36.72 34.25 -19.49
CA SER A 84 37.34 33.02 -18.98
C SER A 84 36.55 32.34 -17.84
N SER A 85 35.67 33.05 -17.14
CA SER A 85 34.88 32.51 -16.01
C SER A 85 33.70 31.63 -16.46
N ALA A 86 33.17 31.86 -17.67
CA ALA A 86 32.10 31.04 -18.23
C ALA A 86 32.58 29.60 -18.53
N LYS A 87 33.83 29.45 -19.00
CA LYS A 87 34.42 28.12 -19.25
C LYS A 87 34.72 27.36 -17.95
N SER A 88 35.11 28.05 -16.87
CA SER A 88 35.31 27.39 -15.57
C SER A 88 33.98 26.97 -14.93
N LEU A 89 32.93 27.77 -15.09
CA LEU A 89 31.56 27.42 -14.67
C LEU A 89 31.03 26.19 -15.43
N ILE A 90 31.18 26.14 -16.75
CA ILE A 90 30.76 25.00 -17.57
C ILE A 90 31.53 23.72 -17.20
N ASN A 91 32.84 23.82 -16.95
CA ASN A 91 33.63 22.66 -16.50
C ASN A 91 33.24 22.21 -15.08
N SER A 92 32.91 23.13 -14.18
CA SER A 92 32.42 22.79 -12.84
C SER A 92 31.03 22.11 -12.88
N LEU A 93 30.16 22.52 -13.81
CA LEU A 93 28.86 21.91 -14.04
C LEU A 93 28.99 20.52 -14.67
N LYS A 94 29.91 20.33 -15.62
CA LYS A 94 30.23 19.00 -16.18
C LYS A 94 30.81 18.05 -15.13
N GLN A 95 31.70 18.52 -14.25
CA GLN A 95 32.21 17.71 -13.15
C GLN A 95 31.14 17.36 -12.12
N LYS A 96 30.22 18.28 -11.79
CA LYS A 96 29.06 17.99 -10.93
C LYS A 96 28.08 17.01 -11.59
N ALA A 97 27.86 17.13 -12.90
CA ALA A 97 27.02 16.19 -13.65
C ALA A 97 27.64 14.79 -13.72
N ASN A 98 28.96 14.68 -13.89
CA ASN A 98 29.66 13.38 -13.90
C ASN A 98 29.71 12.75 -12.51
N LYS A 99 29.92 13.52 -11.43
CA LYS A 99 29.78 13.03 -10.05
C LYS A 99 28.36 12.55 -9.74
N ALA A 100 27.34 13.24 -10.23
CA ALA A 100 25.94 12.81 -10.10
C ALA A 100 25.57 11.59 -10.97
N LEU A 101 26.42 11.21 -11.93
CA LEU A 101 26.29 9.99 -12.74
C LEU A 101 27.05 8.82 -12.10
N GLU A 102 28.22 9.04 -11.51
CA GLU A 102 28.97 8.03 -10.75
C GLU A 102 28.30 7.70 -9.40
N GLU A 103 27.65 8.65 -8.74
CA GLU A 103 26.84 8.37 -7.53
C GLU A 103 25.53 7.62 -7.84
N LYS A 104 25.09 7.57 -9.10
CA LYS A 104 23.89 6.83 -9.53
C LYS A 104 24.15 5.36 -9.82
N THR A 105 25.40 4.93 -10.02
CA THR A 105 25.72 3.52 -10.26
C THR A 105 25.78 2.67 -8.99
N ASP A 106 25.93 3.29 -7.81
CA ASP A 106 26.04 2.56 -6.52
C ASP A 106 24.89 2.83 -5.53
N SER A 107 23.83 3.56 -5.92
CA SER A 107 22.74 3.95 -4.99
C SER A 107 21.30 3.69 -5.48
N ASP A 108 21.11 2.91 -6.55
CA ASP A 108 19.78 2.69 -7.13
C ASP A 108 18.96 1.55 -6.48
N ASP A 109 19.45 0.90 -5.42
CA ASP A 109 18.69 -0.13 -4.67
C ASP A 109 17.63 0.45 -3.70
N ASN A 110 17.61 1.76 -3.47
CA ASN A 110 16.68 2.40 -2.53
C ASN A 110 15.76 3.48 -3.15
N LYS A 111 15.52 3.43 -4.47
CA LYS A 111 14.39 4.16 -5.04
C LYS A 111 13.14 3.31 -4.98
N SER A 112 12.10 3.84 -4.33
CA SER A 112 10.77 3.27 -4.21
C SER A 112 10.12 3.04 -5.58
N LYS A 113 10.45 1.93 -6.24
CA LYS A 113 9.68 1.45 -7.38
C LYS A 113 8.36 0.92 -6.83
N VAL A 114 7.25 1.49 -7.30
CA VAL A 114 5.93 0.89 -7.15
C VAL A 114 5.96 -0.41 -7.96
N VAL A 115 6.31 -1.51 -7.30
CA VAL A 115 6.28 -2.84 -7.92
C VAL A 115 4.83 -3.30 -7.90
N MET A 116 4.14 -3.14 -9.03
CA MET A 116 2.91 -3.87 -9.27
C MET A 116 3.24 -5.36 -9.40
N PRO A 117 2.36 -6.28 -8.97
CA PRO A 117 2.51 -7.67 -9.34
C PRO A 117 2.53 -7.73 -10.87
N ASP A 118 3.68 -8.10 -11.44
CA ASP A 118 3.84 -8.15 -12.89
C ASP A 118 2.80 -9.15 -13.46
N PRO A 119 1.87 -8.69 -14.30
CA PRO A 119 0.85 -9.56 -14.89
C PRO A 119 1.47 -10.63 -15.81
N ASN A 120 2.70 -10.42 -16.29
CA ASN A 120 3.44 -11.39 -17.10
C ASN A 120 4.35 -12.31 -16.27
N SER A 121 4.48 -12.08 -14.96
CA SER A 121 5.28 -12.96 -14.11
C SER A 121 4.66 -14.36 -14.08
N GLU A 122 5.48 -15.37 -14.38
CA GLU A 122 5.06 -16.77 -14.30
C GLU A 122 4.51 -17.08 -12.90
N LEU A 123 5.04 -16.48 -11.84
CA LEU A 123 4.65 -16.75 -10.44
C LEU A 123 3.33 -16.11 -10.01
N ASN A 124 2.66 -15.36 -10.89
CA ASN A 124 1.38 -14.71 -10.61
C ASN A 124 0.22 -15.72 -10.63
N ILE A 125 -0.72 -15.61 -9.68
CA ILE A 125 -1.92 -16.48 -9.58
C ILE A 125 -2.79 -16.46 -10.84
N VAL A 126 -2.82 -15.34 -11.57
CA VAL A 126 -3.61 -15.24 -12.80
C VAL A 126 -2.97 -16.08 -13.93
N ASN A 127 -1.65 -16.25 -13.90
CA ASN A 127 -0.91 -17.12 -14.82
C ASN A 127 -0.89 -18.60 -14.41
N HIS A 128 -1.59 -18.98 -13.33
CA HIS A 128 -1.68 -20.38 -12.85
C HIS A 128 -2.21 -21.33 -13.94
N LEU A 129 -3.06 -20.83 -14.85
CA LEU A 129 -3.52 -21.59 -16.02
C LEU A 129 -2.41 -21.88 -17.06
N ARG A 130 -1.40 -21.02 -17.18
CA ARG A 130 -0.19 -21.22 -18.00
C ARG A 130 0.87 -22.07 -17.28
N ASN A 131 0.93 -22.00 -15.95
CA ASN A 131 1.88 -22.73 -15.09
C ASN A 131 1.63 -24.23 -14.88
N ARG A 132 0.85 -24.87 -15.76
CA ARG A 132 0.77 -26.34 -15.83
C ARG A 132 2.14 -27.02 -16.04
N GLY A 133 3.18 -26.22 -16.35
CA GLY A 133 4.55 -26.65 -16.58
C GLY A 133 5.41 -26.96 -15.36
N SER A 134 5.04 -26.57 -14.12
CA SER A 134 5.92 -26.82 -12.97
C SER A 134 6.14 -28.30 -12.72
N VAL A 135 7.36 -28.67 -12.32
CA VAL A 135 7.75 -30.07 -12.06
C VAL A 135 6.86 -30.68 -10.98
N SER A 136 6.48 -29.90 -9.96
CA SER A 136 5.54 -30.27 -8.90
C SER A 136 4.11 -30.52 -9.41
N ASN A 137 3.58 -29.69 -10.32
CA ASN A 137 2.24 -29.86 -10.91
C ASN A 137 2.17 -30.99 -11.94
N LYS A 138 3.23 -31.21 -12.72
CA LYS A 138 3.29 -32.29 -13.73
C LYS A 138 3.21 -33.67 -13.11
N LEU A 139 3.80 -33.88 -11.93
CA LEU A 139 3.74 -35.15 -11.19
C LEU A 139 2.38 -35.35 -10.50
N LEU A 140 1.70 -34.28 -10.08
CA LEU A 140 0.47 -34.37 -9.28
C LEU A 140 -0.83 -34.57 -10.07
N HIS A 141 -0.82 -34.27 -11.38
CA HIS A 141 -2.03 -34.28 -12.22
C HIS A 141 -2.07 -35.38 -13.28
N GLN A 142 -1.19 -36.37 -13.20
CA GLN A 142 -1.23 -37.52 -14.12
C GLN A 142 -2.46 -38.41 -13.88
N ASP A 143 -3.00 -38.43 -12.66
CA ASP A 143 -4.10 -39.31 -12.30
C ASP A 143 -5.36 -38.51 -11.89
N THR A 144 -6.48 -38.76 -12.56
CA THR A 144 -7.72 -37.98 -12.37
C THR A 144 -8.37 -38.24 -11.02
N ARG A 145 -8.16 -39.44 -10.47
CA ARG A 145 -8.71 -39.86 -9.18
C ARG A 145 -8.05 -39.13 -8.00
N THR A 146 -6.73 -38.94 -8.05
CA THR A 146 -5.99 -38.17 -7.04
C THR A 146 -6.32 -36.68 -7.13
N LYS A 147 -6.51 -36.14 -8.34
CA LYS A 147 -6.96 -34.76 -8.55
C LYS A 147 -8.35 -34.48 -7.96
N MET A 148 -9.31 -35.39 -8.18
CA MET A 148 -10.65 -35.25 -7.60
C MET A 148 -10.65 -35.40 -6.08
N ARG A 149 -9.70 -36.16 -5.53
CA ARG A 149 -9.51 -36.30 -4.09
C ARG A 149 -8.90 -35.03 -3.48
N THR A 150 -7.85 -34.47 -4.07
CA THR A 150 -7.22 -33.24 -3.57
C THR A 150 -8.12 -32.01 -3.67
N LEU A 151 -9.03 -31.96 -4.64
CA LEU A 151 -10.06 -30.90 -4.71
C LEU A 151 -11.15 -31.01 -3.62
N ARG A 152 -11.34 -32.20 -3.05
CA ARG A 152 -12.29 -32.44 -1.94
C ARG A 152 -11.68 -32.23 -0.56
N GLU A 153 -10.35 -32.29 -0.46
CA GLU A 153 -9.59 -32.03 0.76
C GLU A 153 -9.42 -30.51 0.97
N ASP A 154 -9.02 -30.12 2.19
CA ASP A 154 -8.76 -28.72 2.51
C ASP A 154 -7.75 -28.11 1.53
N HIS A 155 -7.97 -26.83 1.19
CA HIS A 155 -7.08 -26.10 0.27
C HIS A 155 -5.68 -25.86 0.85
N ARG A 156 -5.47 -26.09 2.15
CA ARG A 156 -4.20 -25.86 2.84
C ARG A 156 -3.60 -27.15 3.35
N LEU A 157 -2.30 -27.30 3.16
CA LEU A 157 -1.52 -28.37 3.77
C LEU A 157 -0.98 -27.95 5.12
N ASN A 158 -0.76 -28.96 5.97
CA ASN A 158 -0.05 -28.77 7.21
C ASN A 158 1.43 -28.51 6.94
N LEU A 159 1.95 -27.40 7.47
CA LEU A 159 3.36 -27.09 7.56
C LEU A 159 4.03 -28.00 8.59
N THR A 160 5.28 -28.34 8.32
CA THR A 160 6.13 -29.06 9.27
C THR A 160 6.57 -28.12 10.40
N GLU A 161 6.91 -28.69 11.56
CA GLU A 161 7.40 -27.87 12.68
C GLU A 161 8.70 -27.13 12.36
N ASN A 162 9.54 -27.70 11.50
CA ASN A 162 10.78 -27.08 11.06
C ASN A 162 10.50 -25.86 10.17
N GLU A 163 9.58 -25.97 9.21
CA GLU A 163 9.13 -24.84 8.38
C GLU A 163 8.58 -23.69 9.24
N ILE A 164 7.74 -24.01 10.23
CA ILE A 164 7.19 -23.01 11.16
C ILE A 164 8.30 -22.36 11.98
N LYS A 165 9.28 -23.13 12.46
CA LYS A 165 10.43 -22.61 13.21
C LYS A 165 11.27 -21.64 12.38
N ILE A 166 11.53 -21.95 11.11
CA ILE A 166 12.29 -21.09 10.19
C ILE A 166 11.57 -19.74 10.01
N ILE A 167 10.25 -19.76 9.75
CA ILE A 167 9.47 -18.52 9.61
C ILE A 167 9.49 -17.72 10.92
N LYS A 168 9.32 -18.39 12.08
CA LYS A 168 9.34 -17.74 13.39
C LYS A 168 10.69 -17.11 13.72
N SER A 169 11.79 -17.78 13.40
CA SER A 169 13.13 -17.23 13.65
C SER A 169 13.45 -16.02 12.79
N GLU A 170 12.91 -15.98 11.57
CA GLU A 170 13.18 -14.91 10.63
C GLU A 170 12.40 -13.63 10.96
N PHE A 171 11.09 -13.74 11.19
CA PHE A 171 10.21 -12.59 11.37
C PHE A 171 9.97 -12.18 12.83
N LYS A 172 10.31 -13.06 13.79
CA LYS A 172 10.29 -12.78 15.24
C LYS A 172 9.01 -12.04 15.69
N GLU A 173 9.12 -10.80 16.16
CA GLU A 173 8.02 -10.01 16.71
C GLU A 173 6.84 -9.79 15.75
N LYS A 174 7.08 -9.87 14.45
CA LYS A 174 6.06 -9.66 13.41
C LYS A 174 5.08 -10.82 13.31
N VAL A 175 5.43 -12.00 13.84
CA VAL A 175 4.56 -13.18 13.84
C VAL A 175 3.43 -12.99 14.83
N ILE A 176 2.18 -12.83 14.39
CA ILE A 176 1.03 -12.71 15.32
C ILE A 176 0.40 -14.07 15.61
N LYS A 177 0.21 -14.89 14.59
CA LYS A 177 -0.51 -16.17 14.72
C LYS A 177 0.24 -17.24 13.98
N SER A 178 0.47 -18.38 14.62
CA SER A 178 0.93 -19.59 13.98
C SER A 178 -0.10 -20.70 14.13
N SER A 179 -0.25 -21.47 13.08
CA SER A 179 -1.12 -22.64 13.03
C SER A 179 -0.42 -23.72 12.23
N LYS A 180 -0.90 -24.97 12.33
CA LYS A 180 -0.40 -26.05 11.48
C LYS A 180 -0.57 -25.72 9.99
N THR A 181 -1.57 -24.93 9.64
CA THR A 181 -1.91 -24.60 8.24
C THR A 181 -1.24 -23.35 7.71
N GLY A 182 -0.53 -22.56 8.53
CA GLY A 182 0.02 -21.28 8.09
C GLY A 182 0.47 -20.36 9.23
N VAL A 183 1.29 -19.38 8.86
CA VAL A 183 1.84 -18.36 9.76
C VAL A 183 1.41 -16.99 9.27
N VAL A 184 0.86 -16.17 10.17
CA VAL A 184 0.39 -14.81 9.90
C VAL A 184 1.34 -13.81 10.53
N LEU A 185 1.81 -12.89 9.70
CA LEU A 185 2.74 -11.82 9.99
C LEU A 185 2.01 -10.47 9.92
N LYS A 186 2.40 -9.53 10.77
CA LYS A 186 1.97 -8.14 10.73
C LYS A 186 3.18 -7.25 10.76
N GLU A 187 3.37 -6.52 9.67
CA GLU A 187 4.49 -5.60 9.56
C GLU A 187 4.11 -4.21 10.07
N SER A 188 3.02 -3.67 9.54
CA SER A 188 2.69 -2.25 9.61
C SER A 188 1.18 -2.08 9.39
N LYS A 189 0.71 -1.29 8.40
CA LYS A 189 -0.70 -1.27 7.93
C LYS A 189 -1.10 -2.65 7.40
N PHE A 190 -0.25 -3.24 6.58
CA PHE A 190 -0.46 -4.56 5.98
C PHE A 190 0.27 -5.65 6.77
N GLY A 191 -0.03 -6.90 6.43
CA GLY A 191 0.79 -8.03 6.82
C GLY A 191 0.72 -9.14 5.78
N PHE A 192 1.22 -10.31 6.15
CA PHE A 192 1.39 -11.42 5.22
C PHE A 192 0.96 -12.73 5.85
N GLU A 193 0.30 -13.58 5.08
CA GLU A 193 0.05 -14.97 5.46
C GLU A 193 0.92 -15.88 4.60
N ILE A 194 1.71 -16.74 5.25
CA ILE A 194 2.52 -17.77 4.61
C ILE A 194 1.88 -19.13 4.88
N TYR A 195 1.48 -19.85 3.85
CA TYR A 195 0.90 -21.19 3.95
C TYR A 195 1.32 -22.07 2.78
N LYS A 196 1.09 -23.38 2.89
CA LYS A 196 1.31 -24.32 1.79
C LYS A 196 -0.02 -24.72 1.17
N ASN A 197 -0.18 -24.48 -0.12
CA ASN A 197 -1.43 -24.79 -0.84
C ASN A 197 -1.47 -26.29 -1.21
N ASN A 198 -2.64 -26.91 -1.05
CA ASN A 198 -2.82 -28.34 -1.30
C ASN A 198 -2.89 -28.67 -2.79
N ILE A 199 -3.38 -27.74 -3.61
CA ILE A 199 -3.62 -27.98 -5.04
C ILE A 199 -2.31 -28.03 -5.83
N ASP A 200 -1.46 -27.01 -5.64
CA ASP A 200 -0.18 -26.87 -6.36
C ASP A 200 1.04 -27.27 -5.52
N LYS A 201 0.83 -27.64 -4.25
CA LYS A 201 1.88 -28.03 -3.28
C LYS A 201 2.93 -26.96 -3.01
N ARG A 202 2.67 -25.71 -3.40
CA ARG A 202 3.59 -24.57 -3.29
C ARG A 202 3.38 -23.80 -2.00
N PHE A 203 4.43 -23.12 -1.56
CA PHE A 203 4.37 -22.11 -0.50
C PHE A 203 3.83 -20.81 -1.06
N TRP A 204 2.76 -20.32 -0.47
CA TRP A 204 2.10 -19.09 -0.85
C TRP A 204 2.40 -18.01 0.17
N VAL A 205 2.73 -16.82 -0.33
CA VAL A 205 2.76 -15.58 0.45
C VAL A 205 1.62 -14.71 -0.03
N VAL A 206 0.72 -14.37 0.87
CA VAL A 206 -0.48 -13.58 0.58
C VAL A 206 -0.46 -12.31 1.40
N THR A 207 -0.70 -11.17 0.76
CA THR A 207 -0.86 -9.92 1.49
C THR A 207 -2.24 -9.86 2.15
N VAL A 208 -2.26 -9.48 3.43
CA VAL A 208 -3.48 -9.35 4.22
C VAL A 208 -3.61 -7.94 4.81
N CYS A 209 -4.86 -7.50 4.94
CA CYS A 209 -5.26 -6.28 5.64
C CYS A 209 -5.88 -6.65 6.98
N PHE A 210 -5.53 -5.90 8.02
CA PHE A 210 -6.10 -6.06 9.35
C PHE A 210 -7.12 -4.97 9.61
N ASP A 211 -8.04 -5.23 10.52
CA ASP A 211 -8.95 -4.21 11.03
C ASP A 211 -8.17 -3.02 11.63
N GLU A 212 -8.78 -1.82 11.59
CA GLU A 212 -8.25 -0.63 12.26
C GLU A 212 -8.08 -0.91 13.76
N LEU A 213 -6.86 -0.75 14.28
CA LEU A 213 -6.43 -1.26 15.59
C LEU A 213 -6.80 -2.73 15.83
N PHE A 214 -6.00 -3.64 15.29
CA PHE A 214 -6.22 -5.08 15.45
C PHE A 214 -6.10 -5.54 16.91
N ASP A 215 -6.93 -6.52 17.30
CA ASP A 215 -6.84 -7.22 18.58
C ASP A 215 -5.83 -8.39 18.48
N PRO A 216 -4.74 -8.40 19.26
CA PRO A 216 -3.75 -9.48 19.24
C PRO A 216 -4.29 -10.81 19.80
N SER A 217 -5.35 -10.78 20.62
CA SER A 217 -6.02 -11.98 21.13
C SER A 217 -6.94 -12.61 20.09
N LYS A 218 -7.65 -11.77 19.32
CA LYS A 218 -8.64 -12.19 18.33
C LYS A 218 -8.29 -11.62 16.96
N VAL A 219 -7.25 -12.19 16.39
CA VAL A 219 -6.69 -11.74 15.11
C VAL A 219 -7.68 -11.93 13.98
N ARG A 220 -8.13 -10.82 13.39
CA ARG A 220 -8.98 -10.76 12.20
C ARG A 220 -8.24 -10.05 11.08
N PHE A 221 -8.30 -10.63 9.89
CA PHE A 221 -7.71 -10.07 8.69
C PHE A 221 -8.48 -10.55 7.46
N THR A 222 -8.38 -9.77 6.39
CA THR A 222 -8.91 -10.10 5.07
C THR A 222 -7.78 -10.07 4.06
N ASN A 223 -7.89 -10.85 2.99
CA ASN A 223 -6.93 -10.77 1.90
C ASN A 223 -7.00 -9.40 1.23
N LEU A 224 -5.84 -8.84 0.86
CA LEU A 224 -5.78 -7.59 0.12
C LEU A 224 -6.09 -7.83 -1.35
N TRP A 225 -7.08 -7.10 -1.87
CA TRP A 225 -7.43 -7.05 -3.28
C TRP A 225 -7.17 -5.64 -3.83
N VAL A 226 -6.51 -5.56 -4.97
CA VAL A 226 -6.24 -4.29 -5.66
C VAL A 226 -6.74 -4.39 -7.09
N GLY A 227 -7.73 -3.57 -7.45
CA GLY A 227 -8.28 -3.55 -8.82
C GLY A 227 -8.87 -4.89 -9.28
N GLY A 228 -9.42 -5.69 -8.36
CA GLY A 228 -9.93 -7.03 -8.67
C GLY A 228 -8.85 -8.13 -8.74
N ALA A 229 -7.57 -7.79 -8.58
CA ALA A 229 -6.48 -8.74 -8.51
C ALA A 229 -6.07 -9.03 -7.06
N PHE A 230 -5.84 -10.32 -6.77
CA PHE A 230 -5.33 -10.81 -5.50
C PHE A 230 -3.80 -10.70 -5.46
N ILE A 231 -3.25 -10.17 -4.36
CA ILE A 231 -1.79 -10.07 -4.19
C ILE A 231 -1.29 -11.31 -3.44
N GLY A 232 -0.89 -12.32 -4.20
CA GLY A 232 -0.23 -13.51 -3.67
C GLY A 232 0.71 -14.17 -4.66
N TYR A 233 1.77 -14.77 -4.14
CA TYR A 233 2.85 -15.39 -4.92
C TYR A 233 3.10 -16.82 -4.42
N GLY A 234 3.16 -17.78 -5.34
CA GLY A 234 3.40 -19.19 -5.05
C GLY A 234 4.81 -19.63 -5.44
N TYR A 235 5.53 -20.27 -4.51
CA TYR A 235 6.92 -20.72 -4.64
C TYR A 235 7.05 -22.21 -4.33
N ASP A 236 8.02 -22.89 -4.96
CA ASP A 236 8.28 -24.30 -4.68
C ASP A 236 9.05 -24.48 -3.35
N TYR A 237 9.87 -23.50 -2.94
CA TYR A 237 10.68 -23.51 -1.71
C TYR A 237 10.24 -22.47 -0.68
N ILE A 238 10.47 -22.74 0.60
CA ILE A 238 10.07 -21.86 1.71
C ILE A 238 10.97 -20.63 1.80
N GLU A 239 12.25 -20.77 1.45
CA GLU A 239 13.26 -19.70 1.45
C GLU A 239 12.85 -18.57 0.49
N ASP A 240 12.36 -18.95 -0.69
CA ASP A 240 11.88 -18.00 -1.70
C ASP A 240 10.63 -17.25 -1.21
N ALA A 241 9.71 -17.96 -0.55
CA ALA A 241 8.53 -17.36 0.07
C ALA A 241 8.93 -16.35 1.17
N ILE A 242 9.90 -16.71 2.02
CA ILE A 242 10.42 -15.82 3.06
C ILE A 242 11.09 -14.58 2.44
N SER A 243 11.91 -14.76 1.42
CA SER A 243 12.56 -13.67 0.69
C SER A 243 11.52 -12.73 0.07
N LYS A 244 10.48 -13.29 -0.57
CA LYS A 244 9.40 -12.48 -1.14
C LYS A 244 8.63 -11.71 -0.08
N ALA A 245 8.33 -12.32 1.07
CA ALA A 245 7.65 -11.65 2.17
C ALA A 245 8.47 -10.46 2.70
N LYS A 246 9.80 -10.60 2.82
CA LYS A 246 10.68 -9.46 3.16
C LYS A 246 10.63 -8.36 2.12
N ASN A 247 10.72 -8.72 0.84
CA ASN A 247 10.68 -7.74 -0.25
C ASN A 247 9.34 -6.98 -0.28
N LEU A 248 8.21 -7.65 0.00
CA LEU A 248 6.90 -7.00 0.09
C LEU A 248 6.75 -6.14 1.35
N ALA A 249 7.48 -6.47 2.43
CA ALA A 249 7.50 -5.68 3.65
C ALA A 249 8.27 -4.36 3.48
N THR A 250 9.31 -4.33 2.65
CA THR A 250 10.16 -3.16 2.43
C THR A 250 9.79 -2.35 1.19
N SER A 251 9.29 -3.01 0.14
CA SER A 251 9.09 -2.41 -1.18
C SER A 251 7.65 -2.56 -1.69
N GLY A 252 7.31 -1.77 -2.70
CA GLY A 252 5.98 -1.77 -3.32
C GLY A 252 4.91 -1.08 -2.47
N ARG A 253 3.64 -1.33 -2.82
CA ARG A 253 2.47 -0.69 -2.18
C ARG A 253 2.29 -1.10 -0.71
N THR A 254 2.79 -2.28 -0.34
CA THR A 254 2.67 -2.82 1.01
C THR A 254 3.79 -2.38 1.95
N GLY A 255 4.95 -2.01 1.40
CA GLY A 255 6.10 -1.53 2.18
C GLY A 255 6.14 -0.02 2.37
N ASN A 256 5.73 0.78 1.37
CA ASN A 256 5.78 2.24 1.46
C ASN A 256 4.52 2.83 2.11
N ILE A 257 4.47 2.79 3.44
CA ILE A 257 3.41 3.43 4.21
C ILE A 257 3.89 4.79 4.71
N TYR A 258 3.26 5.84 4.23
CA TYR A 258 3.46 7.19 4.74
C TYR A 258 2.64 7.37 6.01
N TRP A 259 3.33 7.38 7.14
CA TRP A 259 2.76 7.73 8.44
C TRP A 259 2.62 9.25 8.55
N ARG A 260 1.46 9.68 9.04
CA ARG A 260 1.18 11.08 9.33
C ARG A 260 1.70 11.45 10.71
N ASP A 261 1.33 10.67 11.72
CA ASP A 261 1.71 10.85 13.11
C ASP A 261 1.44 9.57 13.91
N PHE A 262 2.03 9.48 15.11
CA PHE A 262 1.95 8.33 15.99
C PHE A 262 1.27 8.67 17.31
N VAL A 263 0.57 7.71 17.89
CA VAL A 263 -0.07 7.88 19.20
C VAL A 263 0.97 7.80 20.30
N VAL A 264 0.98 8.80 21.17
CA VAL A 264 1.84 8.88 22.37
C VAL A 264 1.01 8.71 23.64
N ASP A 265 -0.24 9.15 23.63
CA ASP A 265 -1.13 9.01 24.76
C ASP A 265 -2.59 8.95 24.34
N TRP A 266 -3.47 8.52 25.24
CA TRP A 266 -4.92 8.52 25.03
C TRP A 266 -5.67 8.99 26.27
N ILE A 267 -6.51 10.00 26.08
CA ILE A 267 -7.33 10.60 27.14
C ILE A 267 -8.74 10.04 27.01
N LYS A 268 -9.08 9.09 27.88
CA LYS A 268 -10.38 8.40 27.86
C LYS A 268 -11.54 9.36 28.08
N ASP A 269 -11.42 10.26 29.05
CA ASP A 269 -12.52 11.14 29.47
C ASP A 269 -12.92 12.13 28.37
N LYS A 270 -11.93 12.64 27.62
CA LYS A 270 -12.15 13.56 26.51
C LYS A 270 -12.31 12.86 25.15
N ASN A 271 -12.28 11.52 25.13
CA ASN A 271 -12.24 10.69 23.93
C ASN A 271 -11.20 11.12 22.88
N ARG A 272 -9.94 11.22 23.28
CA ARG A 272 -8.87 11.78 22.43
C ARG A 272 -7.64 10.90 22.35
N PHE A 273 -7.08 10.80 21.15
CA PHE A 273 -5.68 10.43 20.96
C PHE A 273 -4.79 11.65 20.99
N VAL A 274 -3.64 11.52 21.65
CA VAL A 274 -2.56 12.50 21.62
C VAL A 274 -1.47 11.95 20.71
N THR A 275 -1.07 12.74 19.71
CA THR A 275 -0.11 12.32 18.70
C THR A 275 1.16 13.16 18.66
N SER A 276 2.23 12.54 18.18
CA SER A 276 3.54 13.15 17.94
C SER A 276 4.16 12.56 16.68
N ASP A 277 5.25 13.16 16.21
CA ASP A 277 6.03 12.65 15.09
C ASP A 277 6.85 11.42 15.49
N GLU A 278 7.17 11.27 16.78
CA GLU A 278 7.90 10.13 17.32
C GLU A 278 6.95 9.05 17.86
N PRO A 279 7.14 7.76 17.47
CA PRO A 279 6.29 6.67 17.95
C PRO A 279 6.61 6.29 19.39
N LYS A 280 5.56 6.20 20.21
CA LYS A 280 5.65 5.58 21.54
C LYS A 280 5.32 4.09 21.45
N LYS A 281 6.08 3.30 22.22
CA LYS A 281 5.87 1.86 22.38
C LYS A 281 4.98 1.58 23.58
N PHE A 282 3.89 0.88 23.35
CA PHE A 282 2.94 0.43 24.35
C PHE A 282 3.19 -1.03 24.72
N THR A 283 2.98 -1.35 25.99
CA THR A 283 2.90 -2.75 26.44
C THR A 283 1.61 -3.41 25.95
N TYR A 284 1.56 -4.73 25.95
CA TYR A 284 0.36 -5.47 25.55
C TYR A 284 -0.88 -5.08 26.35
N GLU A 285 -0.76 -4.92 27.67
CA GLU A 285 -1.89 -4.55 28.54
C GLU A 285 -2.42 -3.14 28.24
N GLU A 286 -1.52 -2.18 27.98
CA GLU A 286 -1.89 -0.84 27.57
C GLU A 286 -2.55 -0.85 26.20
N TYR A 287 -1.94 -1.53 25.23
CA TYR A 287 -2.47 -1.66 23.88
C TYR A 287 -3.87 -2.27 23.88
N LYS A 288 -4.10 -3.32 24.67
CA LYS A 288 -5.42 -3.95 24.80
C LYS A 288 -6.47 -2.97 25.36
N LYS A 289 -6.12 -2.17 26.37
CA LYS A 289 -7.00 -1.11 26.91
C LYS A 289 -7.34 -0.07 25.84
N ILE A 290 -6.40 0.27 24.95
CA ILE A 290 -6.62 1.20 23.84
C ILE A 290 -7.58 0.58 22.81
N VAL A 291 -7.37 -0.68 22.42
CA VAL A 291 -8.23 -1.40 21.45
C VAL A 291 -9.66 -1.54 21.97
N ASP A 292 -9.84 -1.94 23.22
CA ASP A 292 -11.17 -2.07 23.85
C ASP A 292 -11.90 -0.73 23.97
N TRP A 293 -11.17 0.35 24.23
CA TRP A 293 -11.74 1.70 24.26
C TRP A 293 -12.08 2.22 22.85
N TYR A 294 -11.20 1.99 21.87
CA TYR A 294 -11.40 2.40 20.49
C TYR A 294 -12.61 1.72 19.85
N SER A 295 -12.74 0.40 20.03
CA SER A 295 -13.87 -0.37 19.48
C SER A 295 -15.24 0.14 19.96
N LYS A 296 -15.32 0.63 21.21
CA LYS A 296 -16.57 1.19 21.78
C LYS A 296 -16.86 2.62 21.31
N ASN A 297 -15.82 3.44 21.11
CA ASN A 297 -15.96 4.89 20.92
C ASN A 297 -15.55 5.41 19.54
N LYS A 298 -15.18 4.52 18.60
CA LYS A 298 -14.57 4.82 17.29
C LYS A 298 -15.04 6.12 16.61
N VAL A 299 -16.35 6.36 16.56
CA VAL A 299 -16.94 7.52 15.85
C VAL A 299 -16.68 8.86 16.55
N ARG A 300 -16.49 8.85 17.87
CA ARG A 300 -16.36 10.04 18.73
C ARG A 300 -14.90 10.41 19.02
N ILE A 301 -13.95 9.59 18.58
CA ILE A 301 -12.55 9.80 18.94
C ILE A 301 -11.94 10.88 18.05
N CYS A 302 -11.43 11.92 18.71
CA CYS A 302 -10.69 13.01 18.10
C CYS A 302 -9.18 12.80 18.27
N VAL A 303 -8.39 13.44 17.42
CA VAL A 303 -6.93 13.41 17.53
C VAL A 303 -6.37 14.81 17.70
N LYS A 304 -5.43 14.92 18.64
CA LYS A 304 -4.75 16.14 19.02
C LYS A 304 -3.24 15.94 18.92
N ASN A 305 -2.54 16.86 18.27
CA ASN A 305 -1.08 16.84 18.28
C ASN A 305 -0.58 17.40 19.61
N GLN A 306 0.39 16.73 20.24
CA GLN A 306 0.92 17.10 21.56
C GLN A 306 1.47 18.53 21.60
N ASN A 307 2.13 18.97 20.51
CA ASN A 307 2.79 20.28 20.43
C ASN A 307 1.90 21.39 19.87
N LYS A 308 0.63 21.10 19.53
CA LYS A 308 -0.30 22.11 19.01
C LYS A 308 -1.47 22.27 19.96
N LYS A 309 -1.70 23.51 20.40
CA LYS A 309 -2.91 23.85 21.16
C LYS A 309 -4.12 23.73 20.26
N ASP A 310 -5.14 23.07 20.77
CA ASP A 310 -6.43 23.01 20.11
C ASP A 310 -7.43 24.01 20.70
N TYR A 311 -8.61 24.05 20.08
CA TYR A 311 -9.71 24.89 20.55
C TYR A 311 -10.08 24.63 22.03
N GLU A 312 -10.08 23.36 22.46
CA GLU A 312 -10.47 23.01 23.83
C GLU A 312 -9.42 23.45 24.84
N ASP A 313 -8.14 23.34 24.51
CA ASP A 313 -7.05 23.83 25.36
C ASP A 313 -7.14 25.34 25.55
N LEU A 314 -7.40 26.09 24.47
CA LEU A 314 -7.59 27.54 24.58
C LEU A 314 -8.79 27.90 25.43
N MET A 315 -9.89 27.15 25.31
CA MET A 315 -11.08 27.38 26.12
C MET A 315 -10.88 26.99 27.59
N ASP A 316 -10.14 25.92 27.87
CA ASP A 316 -9.78 25.51 29.22
C ASP A 316 -8.81 26.51 29.86
N GLU A 317 -7.82 27.03 29.12
CA GLU A 317 -6.93 28.11 29.56
C GLU A 317 -7.73 29.39 29.87
N ALA A 318 -8.67 29.77 29.01
CA ALA A 318 -9.54 30.91 29.25
C ALA A 318 -10.41 30.73 30.50
N LYS A 319 -10.96 29.53 30.73
CA LYS A 319 -11.72 29.21 31.96
C LYS A 319 -10.83 29.30 33.19
N GLN A 320 -9.62 28.76 33.14
CA GLN A 320 -8.66 28.83 34.25
C GLN A 320 -8.25 30.27 34.58
N LYS A 321 -7.97 31.09 33.56
CA LYS A 321 -7.66 32.52 33.75
C LYS A 321 -8.83 33.28 34.39
N ARG A 322 -10.07 33.03 33.94
CA ARG A 322 -11.28 33.60 34.57
C ARG A 322 -11.42 33.16 36.03
N ALA A 323 -11.19 31.88 36.32
CA ALA A 323 -11.26 31.36 37.69
C ALA A 323 -10.21 31.98 38.62
N LYS A 324 -9.03 32.33 38.09
CA LYS A 324 -7.98 33.05 38.80
C LYS A 324 -8.22 34.57 38.92
N GLY A 325 -9.30 35.09 38.33
CA GLY A 325 -9.62 36.53 38.32
C GLY A 325 -8.80 37.33 37.29
N GLU A 326 -8.06 36.68 36.40
CA GLU A 326 -7.28 37.33 35.35
C GLU A 326 -8.17 37.78 34.19
N ARG A 327 -7.88 38.96 33.60
CA ARG A 327 -8.60 39.44 32.41
C ARG A 327 -8.28 38.55 31.20
N VAL A 328 -9.32 37.97 30.61
CA VAL A 328 -9.21 37.17 29.38
C VAL A 328 -9.45 38.06 28.17
N SER A 329 -8.47 38.12 27.26
CA SER A 329 -8.57 38.90 26.04
C SER A 329 -9.71 38.39 25.14
N PRO A 330 -10.58 39.26 24.60
CA PRO A 330 -11.60 38.89 23.62
C PRO A 330 -11.04 38.23 22.36
N LEU A 331 -9.77 38.50 22.04
CA LEU A 331 -9.08 37.92 20.88
C LEU A 331 -8.93 36.40 20.97
N ILE A 332 -8.99 35.82 22.18
CA ILE A 332 -8.91 34.36 22.37
C ILE A 332 -10.09 33.65 21.68
N ALA A 333 -11.27 34.25 21.65
CA ALA A 333 -12.42 33.68 20.95
C ALA A 333 -12.25 33.69 19.42
N LEU A 334 -11.59 34.73 18.88
CA LEU A 334 -11.25 34.81 17.46
C LEU A 334 -10.15 33.79 17.12
N GLN A 335 -9.08 33.72 17.93
CA GLN A 335 -8.02 32.73 17.78
C GLN A 335 -8.57 31.30 17.84
N ALA A 336 -9.47 31.01 18.77
CA ALA A 336 -10.10 29.70 18.89
C ALA A 336 -10.92 29.33 17.63
N LYS A 337 -11.61 30.30 17.02
CA LYS A 337 -12.34 30.08 15.75
C LYS A 337 -11.41 29.90 14.54
N MET A 338 -10.20 30.44 14.59
CA MET A 338 -9.20 30.29 13.53
C MET A 338 -8.43 28.96 13.61
N ILE A 339 -8.49 28.25 14.75
CA ILE A 339 -7.86 26.93 14.89
C ILE A 339 -8.72 25.88 14.20
N ASP A 340 -8.06 25.02 13.43
CA ASP A 340 -8.70 23.87 12.79
C ASP A 340 -9.39 22.97 13.81
N LYS A 341 -10.58 22.49 13.42
CA LYS A 341 -11.30 21.51 14.24
C LYS A 341 -10.44 20.26 14.46
N PRO A 342 -10.53 19.63 15.64
CA PRO A 342 -9.79 18.40 15.90
C PRO A 342 -10.17 17.33 14.87
N ARG A 343 -9.16 16.68 14.29
CA ARG A 343 -9.39 15.66 13.26
C ARG A 343 -10.03 14.41 13.87
N LYS A 344 -10.78 13.66 13.06
CA LYS A 344 -11.28 12.34 13.45
C LYS A 344 -10.17 11.29 13.37
N ALA A 345 -10.24 10.29 14.23
CA ALA A 345 -9.31 9.15 14.23
C ALA A 345 -9.67 8.12 13.13
N VAL A 346 -9.23 8.40 11.90
CA VAL A 346 -9.41 7.53 10.71
C VAL A 346 -8.04 7.01 10.26
N ASN A 347 -7.99 5.81 9.66
CA ASN A 347 -6.75 5.17 9.16
C ASN A 347 -5.72 4.93 10.26
N ILE A 348 -6.19 4.39 11.39
CA ILE A 348 -5.36 4.06 12.53
C ILE A 348 -4.97 2.57 12.49
N TYR A 349 -3.68 2.30 12.66
CA TYR A 349 -3.14 0.95 12.61
C TYR A 349 -2.21 0.71 13.79
N GLY A 350 -2.44 -0.39 14.50
CA GLY A 350 -1.50 -0.94 15.45
C GLY A 350 -0.61 -1.97 14.76
N TYR A 351 0.66 -2.04 15.14
CA TYR A 351 1.58 -3.08 14.68
C TYR A 351 2.59 -3.46 15.79
N PRO A 352 3.04 -4.72 15.83
CA PRO A 352 4.00 -5.17 16.82
C PRO A 352 5.41 -4.68 16.48
N THR A 353 6.17 -4.35 17.54
CA THR A 353 7.58 -3.95 17.46
C THR A 353 8.43 -4.73 18.46
N LYS A 354 9.74 -4.70 18.19
CA LYS A 354 10.73 -5.41 18.99
C LYS A 354 10.72 -4.93 20.43
N ASN A 355 10.53 -5.86 21.36
CA ASN A 355 10.75 -5.62 22.78
C ASN A 355 12.24 -5.83 23.11
N PRO A 356 13.02 -4.77 23.41
CA PRO A 356 14.44 -4.91 23.72
C PRO A 356 14.70 -5.70 25.01
N LYS A 357 13.71 -5.78 25.91
CA LYS A 357 13.81 -6.53 27.16
C LYS A 357 13.58 -8.04 26.97
N TYR A 358 12.85 -8.43 25.93
CA TYR A 358 12.53 -9.83 25.67
C TYR A 358 13.66 -10.50 24.89
N LYS A 359 14.25 -11.55 25.48
CA LYS A 359 15.29 -12.39 24.86
C LYS A 359 14.84 -13.84 24.60
N GLY A 360 13.56 -14.15 24.82
CA GLY A 360 13.04 -15.51 24.66
C GLY A 360 12.82 -15.92 23.19
N LYS A 361 12.37 -17.15 22.99
CA LYS A 361 12.07 -17.72 21.66
C LYS A 361 10.58 -17.64 21.28
N GLU A 362 9.70 -17.32 22.22
CA GLU A 362 8.24 -17.32 22.04
C GLU A 362 7.73 -15.95 21.55
N TYR A 363 8.17 -15.56 20.35
CA TYR A 363 7.73 -14.31 19.71
C TYR A 363 6.29 -14.32 19.23
N GLU A 364 5.55 -15.42 19.36
CA GLU A 364 4.13 -15.46 18.97
C GLU A 364 3.24 -14.79 20.03
N LYS A 365 3.57 -14.99 21.32
CA LYS A 365 2.76 -14.47 22.41
C LYS A 365 2.72 -12.94 22.36
N PRO A 366 1.53 -12.33 22.47
CA PRO A 366 1.40 -10.88 22.36
C PRO A 366 2.06 -10.13 23.53
N GLU A 367 2.09 -10.74 24.71
CA GLU A 367 2.75 -10.20 25.92
C GLU A 367 4.25 -9.95 25.76
N ASN A 368 4.91 -10.71 24.86
CA ASN A 368 6.35 -10.60 24.64
C ASN A 368 6.71 -9.47 23.67
N LYS A 369 5.72 -8.74 23.15
CA LYS A 369 5.88 -7.68 22.14
C LYS A 369 5.56 -6.32 22.71
N LEU A 370 6.12 -5.31 22.07
CA LEU A 370 5.63 -3.94 22.19
C LEU A 370 4.77 -3.62 20.98
N TYR A 371 3.93 -2.60 21.11
CA TYR A 371 3.02 -2.18 20.06
C TYR A 371 3.19 -0.70 19.81
N GLU A 372 3.20 -0.32 18.54
CA GLU A 372 3.13 1.07 18.11
C GLU A 372 1.80 1.28 17.40
N ILE A 373 1.29 2.51 17.48
CA ILE A 373 0.04 2.90 16.83
C ILE A 373 0.33 4.14 16.00
N GLY A 374 0.05 4.05 14.71
CA GLY A 374 0.23 5.14 13.76
C GLY A 374 -1.05 5.47 13.00
N PHE A 375 -1.16 6.71 12.54
CA PHE A 375 -2.13 7.12 11.54
C PHE A 375 -1.46 7.21 10.18
N SER A 376 -2.02 6.54 9.17
CA SER A 376 -1.53 6.69 7.80
C SER A 376 -2.26 7.82 7.09
N TYR A 377 -1.64 8.37 6.05
CA TYR A 377 -2.39 9.15 5.07
C TYR A 377 -3.44 8.27 4.37
N THR A 378 -4.57 8.86 3.99
CA THR A 378 -5.49 8.27 3.01
C THR A 378 -4.74 8.16 1.69
N GLU A 379 -4.69 6.95 1.11
CA GLU A 379 -4.19 6.73 -0.26
C GLU A 379 -5.06 7.44 -1.30
#